data_AF-A0A7V9AKP4-F1
#
_entry.id   AF-A0A7V9AKP4-F1
#
_cell.length_a   1.000
_cell.length_b   1.000
_cell.length_c   1.000
_cell.angle_alpha   90.00
_cell.angle_beta   90.00
_cell.angle_gamma   90.00
#
_symmetry.space_group_name_H-M   'P 1'
#
loop_
_entity.id
_entity.type
_entity.pdbx_description
1 polymer ?
#
loop_
_entity_poly.entity_id
_entity_poly.type
_entity_poly.pdbx_seq_one_letter_code
_entity_poly.pdbx_strand_id
1 'polypeptide(L)'
;MSTRSSLSRLPVAIVGAGPVGLAAAAQLAIRNEPFVLLEAGPAAGAAVAAWGHVKVFSPWRYNIDRAARALLEETTWSEPNPEACPTGRELIDAYLAPLAAHPAIAPHLRTGTRVVRIGRDGLDKMKNGDRAASPFALQIERGEGEIDTLLARAVIDASGTWDIPNPLGANGLPVPGEHALRDRISYGIPDVLGPARADVAGSRVLVVGSGHSAFNVLIDLARLAKEAPGTEIHWAIRQRAGRAFAGQVFGGETSDALPERGSLGKRIRQLTQSGQITLHTGVRITQLRATESGIAVQTSGLPLATALPEVDRIVTVTGFRPDLAMLRELRLDLDPAVESPTALAPLIDPNLHSCGTVPPHGAEHLGHPEPNFYIAGMKSYGRAPTFLMMTGYEQVRSIVCALTGDLEGARNVELTLPTTGVCSSDLAGPATESDAGCCGTVAESTAIADATGCCDDPAGSPDSCCGGRVATPVASELVQIVPGGRRELTNAGAPGRGCC
;
A
#
# COMPACT_ATOMS: atom_id res chain seq x y z
N MET A 1 -10.30 33.30 24.78
CA MET A 1 -10.66 33.69 23.40
C MET A 1 -9.45 34.01 22.50
N SER A 2 -8.27 34.38 23.03
CA SER A 2 -7.08 34.74 22.21
C SER A 2 -6.34 33.56 21.54
N THR A 3 -6.37 32.35 22.12
CA THR A 3 -5.61 31.18 21.63
C THR A 3 -6.27 30.42 20.47
N ARG A 4 -7.61 30.35 20.40
CA ARG A 4 -8.31 29.78 19.24
C ARG A 4 -8.10 30.59 17.96
N SER A 5 -7.92 31.91 18.08
CA SER A 5 -7.68 32.80 16.94
C SER A 5 -6.25 32.71 16.38
N SER A 6 -5.27 32.26 17.17
CA SER A 6 -3.88 32.07 16.72
C SER A 6 -3.68 30.72 16.02
N LEU A 7 -4.36 29.65 16.48
CA LEU A 7 -4.31 28.32 15.82
C LEU A 7 -4.93 28.32 14.42
N SER A 8 -6.05 29.01 14.22
CA SER A 8 -6.71 29.04 12.91
C SER A 8 -5.87 29.70 11.81
N ARG A 9 -4.86 30.51 12.19
CA ARG A 9 -3.91 31.14 11.27
C ARG A 9 -2.74 30.23 10.88
N LEU A 10 -2.49 29.16 11.63
CA LEU A 10 -1.42 28.22 11.32
C LEU A 10 -1.85 27.28 10.18
N PRO A 11 -0.90 26.83 9.34
CA PRO A 11 -1.21 25.95 8.21
C PRO A 11 -1.52 24.52 8.67
N VAL A 12 -2.13 23.75 7.78
CA VAL A 12 -2.05 22.29 7.80
C VAL A 12 -0.68 21.87 7.24
N ALA A 13 0.08 21.07 7.97
CA ALA A 13 1.32 20.49 7.46
C ALA A 13 1.04 19.13 6.80
N ILE A 14 1.50 18.95 5.57
CA ILE A 14 1.45 17.67 4.85
C ILE A 14 2.87 17.15 4.75
N VAL A 15 3.11 15.93 5.23
CA VAL A 15 4.43 15.29 5.21
C VAL A 15 4.48 14.27 4.07
N GLY A 16 5.34 14.51 3.09
CA GLY A 16 5.49 13.71 1.87
C GLY A 16 4.71 14.28 0.69
N ALA A 17 5.37 14.58 -0.42
CA ALA A 17 4.78 15.03 -1.69
C ALA A 17 4.69 13.88 -2.71
N GLY A 18 4.31 12.68 -2.26
CA GLY A 18 3.85 11.61 -3.14
C GLY A 18 2.42 11.84 -3.65
N PRO A 19 1.82 10.87 -4.37
CA PRO A 19 0.47 11.01 -4.92
C PRO A 19 -0.57 11.45 -3.88
N VAL A 20 -0.57 10.83 -2.71
CA VAL A 20 -1.55 11.11 -1.64
C VAL A 20 -1.33 12.48 -1.00
N GLY A 21 -0.08 12.89 -0.78
CA GLY A 21 0.23 14.20 -0.21
C GLY A 21 -0.10 15.36 -1.16
N LEU A 22 0.16 15.19 -2.46
CA LEU A 22 -0.25 16.17 -3.46
C LEU A 22 -1.78 16.25 -3.61
N ALA A 23 -2.49 15.12 -3.52
CA ALA A 23 -3.95 15.12 -3.48
C ALA A 23 -4.48 15.87 -2.24
N ALA A 24 -3.86 15.69 -1.06
CA ALA A 24 -4.22 16.47 0.14
C ALA A 24 -4.01 17.98 -0.08
N ALA A 25 -2.90 18.36 -0.71
CA ALA A 25 -2.62 19.75 -1.06
C ALA A 25 -3.66 20.32 -2.04
N ALA A 26 -4.07 19.55 -3.06
CA ALA A 26 -5.13 19.95 -3.98
C ALA A 26 -6.48 20.17 -3.28
N GLN A 27 -6.87 19.25 -2.38
CA GLN A 27 -8.10 19.36 -1.60
C GLN A 27 -8.11 20.61 -0.70
N LEU A 28 -6.97 20.97 -0.11
CA LEU A 28 -6.81 22.17 0.71
C LEU A 28 -6.79 23.45 -0.15
N ALA A 29 -6.11 23.41 -1.30
CA ALA A 29 -6.02 24.54 -2.23
C ALA A 29 -7.40 24.95 -2.77
N ILE A 30 -8.23 23.99 -3.22
CA ILE A 30 -9.60 24.27 -3.72
C ILE A 30 -10.48 24.89 -2.62
N ARG A 31 -10.23 24.54 -1.35
CA ARG A 31 -10.95 25.09 -0.19
C ARG A 31 -10.33 26.38 0.35
N ASN A 32 -9.28 26.92 -0.28
CA ASN A 32 -8.54 28.10 0.16
C ASN A 32 -7.99 27.98 1.60
N GLU A 33 -7.61 26.76 2.00
CA GLU A 33 -7.05 26.50 3.32
C GLU A 33 -5.52 26.64 3.30
N PRO A 34 -4.89 27.35 4.24
CA PRO A 34 -3.44 27.49 4.26
C PRO A 34 -2.77 26.17 4.61
N PHE A 35 -1.78 25.77 3.81
CA PHE A 35 -1.01 24.56 4.02
C PHE A 35 0.49 24.76 3.74
N VAL A 36 1.28 23.79 4.18
CA VAL A 36 2.67 23.60 3.78
C VAL A 36 2.87 22.13 3.44
N LEU A 37 3.49 21.86 2.29
CA LEU A 37 3.78 20.52 1.81
C LEU A 37 5.29 20.28 1.89
N LEU A 38 5.71 19.30 2.68
CA LEU A 38 7.11 19.03 2.99
C LEU A 38 7.56 17.74 2.31
N GLU A 39 8.56 17.81 1.45
CA GLU A 39 9.12 16.67 0.72
C GLU A 39 10.60 16.50 1.05
N ALA A 40 10.98 15.30 1.47
CA ALA A 40 12.36 15.02 1.85
C ALA A 40 13.29 14.91 0.63
N GLY A 41 12.78 14.39 -0.49
CA GLY A 41 13.50 14.29 -1.74
C GLY A 41 13.61 15.63 -2.49
N PRO A 42 14.41 15.65 -3.58
CA PRO A 42 14.68 16.89 -4.33
C PRO A 42 13.46 17.39 -5.12
N ALA A 43 12.46 16.54 -5.36
CA ALA A 43 11.26 16.84 -6.12
C ALA A 43 10.05 16.07 -5.57
N ALA A 44 8.84 16.54 -5.86
CA ALA A 44 7.62 15.78 -5.60
C ALA A 44 7.65 14.42 -6.31
N GLY A 45 7.07 13.39 -5.69
CA GLY A 45 7.12 12.03 -6.21
C GLY A 45 8.49 11.35 -6.09
N ALA A 46 9.40 11.79 -5.21
CA ALA A 46 10.73 11.21 -5.07
C ALA A 46 10.73 9.68 -4.87
N ALA A 47 9.83 9.15 -4.03
CA ALA A 47 9.67 7.71 -3.86
C ALA A 47 9.20 7.02 -5.15
N VAL A 48 8.29 7.67 -5.91
CA VAL A 48 7.83 7.17 -7.22
C VAL A 48 8.98 7.12 -8.23
N ALA A 49 9.88 8.10 -8.20
CA ALA A 49 11.02 8.16 -9.09
C ALA A 49 11.98 6.97 -8.89
N ALA A 50 12.13 6.49 -7.66
CA ALA A 50 12.96 5.33 -7.33
C ALA A 50 12.47 4.03 -7.98
N TRP A 51 11.18 3.93 -8.29
CA TRP A 51 10.60 2.83 -9.06
C TRP A 51 10.01 3.30 -10.40
N GLY A 52 10.54 4.39 -10.97
CA GLY A 52 9.97 5.04 -12.16
C GLY A 52 9.80 4.13 -13.38
N HIS A 53 10.64 3.10 -13.53
CA HIS A 53 10.56 2.10 -14.60
C HIS A 53 9.43 1.08 -14.43
N VAL A 54 8.85 0.98 -13.23
CA VAL A 54 7.83 -0.02 -12.91
C VAL A 54 6.48 0.45 -13.44
N LYS A 55 5.82 -0.38 -14.25
CA LYS A 55 4.42 -0.17 -14.65
C LYS A 55 3.48 -0.49 -13.49
N VAL A 56 2.60 0.43 -13.14
CA VAL A 56 1.53 0.15 -12.19
C VAL A 56 0.44 -0.68 -12.86
N PHE A 57 -0.31 -1.44 -12.06
CA PHE A 57 -1.36 -2.35 -12.54
C PHE A 57 -2.75 -1.70 -12.59
N SER A 58 -2.83 -0.40 -12.27
CA SER A 58 -4.07 0.37 -12.30
C SER A 58 -4.03 1.40 -13.45
N PRO A 59 -5.12 1.55 -14.20
CA PRO A 59 -5.25 2.54 -15.26
C PRO A 59 -5.30 3.98 -14.72
N TRP A 60 -5.03 4.95 -15.59
CA TRP A 60 -5.01 6.37 -15.25
C TRP A 60 -6.27 6.87 -14.53
N ARG A 61 -7.47 6.39 -14.90
CA ARG A 61 -8.73 6.75 -14.23
C ARG A 61 -8.74 6.50 -12.72
N TYR A 62 -7.88 5.61 -12.23
CA TYR A 62 -7.76 5.26 -10.81
C TYR A 62 -6.52 5.86 -10.13
N ASN A 63 -5.66 6.52 -10.90
CA ASN A 63 -4.39 7.06 -10.44
C ASN A 63 -4.39 8.59 -10.34
N ILE A 64 -5.46 9.27 -10.77
CA ILE A 64 -5.61 10.73 -10.70
C ILE A 64 -6.70 11.09 -9.69
N ASP A 65 -6.38 11.93 -8.72
CA ASP A 65 -7.35 12.47 -7.75
C ASP A 65 -8.29 13.48 -8.42
N ARG A 66 -9.54 13.54 -7.96
CA ARG A 66 -10.57 14.43 -8.53
C ARG A 66 -10.28 15.91 -8.28
N ALA A 67 -9.79 16.29 -7.10
CA ALA A 67 -9.42 17.68 -6.81
C ALA A 67 -8.15 18.07 -7.57
N ALA A 68 -7.16 17.17 -7.63
CA ALA A 68 -5.96 17.39 -8.42
C ALA A 68 -6.28 17.61 -9.91
N ARG A 69 -7.15 16.77 -10.48
CA ARG A 69 -7.66 16.93 -11.85
C ARG A 69 -8.31 18.29 -12.06
N ALA A 70 -9.21 18.70 -11.17
CA ALA A 70 -9.91 19.98 -11.28
C ALA A 70 -8.94 21.17 -11.33
N LEU A 71 -7.88 21.17 -10.52
CA LEU A 71 -6.82 22.19 -10.61
C LEU A 71 -6.06 22.13 -11.94
N LEU A 72 -5.70 20.92 -12.39
CA LEU A 72 -4.93 20.76 -13.62
C LEU A 72 -5.73 21.17 -14.87
N GLU A 73 -7.04 20.94 -14.90
CA GLU A 73 -7.94 21.36 -15.99
C GLU A 73 -8.01 22.88 -16.17
N GLU A 74 -7.60 23.68 -15.17
CA GLU A 74 -7.46 25.15 -15.28
C GLU A 74 -6.17 25.58 -16.01
N THR A 75 -5.31 24.62 -16.38
CA THR A 75 -4.02 24.86 -17.03
C THR A 75 -3.98 24.28 -18.45
N THR A 76 -2.80 24.28 -19.07
CA THR A 76 -2.57 23.61 -20.38
C THR A 76 -2.35 22.10 -20.26
N TRP A 77 -2.68 21.50 -19.11
CA TRP A 77 -2.51 20.07 -18.88
C TRP A 77 -3.45 19.25 -19.76
N SER A 78 -2.93 18.17 -20.35
CA SER A 78 -3.71 17.21 -21.11
C SER A 78 -3.85 15.94 -20.29
N GLU A 79 -5.08 15.50 -20.10
CA GLU A 79 -5.34 14.24 -19.42
C GLU A 79 -4.79 13.05 -20.24
N PRO A 80 -4.07 12.10 -19.60
CA PRO A 80 -3.70 10.83 -20.22
C PRO A 80 -4.90 9.96 -20.59
N ASN A 81 -4.70 8.98 -21.48
CA ASN A 81 -5.74 7.99 -21.79
C ASN A 81 -6.21 7.27 -20.50
N PRO A 82 -7.49 7.40 -20.10
CA PRO A 82 -8.01 6.86 -18.84
C PRO A 82 -7.84 5.36 -18.66
N GLU A 83 -7.74 4.60 -19.76
CA GLU A 83 -7.63 3.12 -19.76
C GLU A 83 -6.18 2.62 -19.74
N ALA A 84 -5.20 3.48 -20.03
CA ALA A 84 -3.80 3.07 -20.05
C ALA A 84 -3.22 2.98 -18.63
N CYS A 85 -2.37 1.99 -18.40
CA CYS A 85 -1.62 1.81 -17.14
C CYS A 85 -0.25 2.49 -17.25
N PRO A 86 0.07 3.50 -16.41
CA PRO A 86 1.34 4.20 -16.49
C PRO A 86 2.50 3.46 -15.80
N THR A 87 3.71 3.83 -16.16
CA THR A 87 4.92 3.65 -15.36
C THR A 87 4.99 4.69 -14.24
N GLY A 88 5.83 4.43 -13.22
CA GLY A 88 6.12 5.44 -12.20
C GLY A 88 6.66 6.75 -12.80
N ARG A 89 7.44 6.68 -13.88
CA ARG A 89 7.93 7.86 -14.60
C ARG A 89 6.78 8.61 -15.26
N GLU A 90 5.90 7.92 -15.97
CA GLU A 90 4.72 8.55 -16.59
C GLU A 90 3.79 9.16 -15.54
N LEU A 91 3.62 8.53 -14.36
CA LEU A 91 2.89 9.12 -13.22
C LEU A 91 3.49 10.47 -12.79
N ILE A 92 4.83 10.57 -12.74
CA ILE A 92 5.49 11.82 -12.41
C ILE A 92 5.27 12.86 -13.51
N ASP A 93 5.65 12.52 -14.74
CA ASP A 93 5.74 13.46 -15.84
C ASP A 93 4.36 13.99 -16.25
N ALA A 94 3.35 13.12 -16.29
CA ALA A 94 2.01 13.46 -16.77
C ALA A 94 1.04 13.88 -15.65
N TYR A 95 1.38 13.73 -14.37
CA TYR A 95 0.45 14.04 -13.28
C TYR A 95 1.10 14.72 -12.06
N LEU A 96 2.06 14.07 -11.38
CA LEU A 96 2.59 14.59 -10.11
C LEU A 96 3.41 15.88 -10.27
N ALA A 97 4.27 15.94 -11.29
CA ALA A 97 5.10 17.12 -11.53
C ALA A 97 4.26 18.33 -12.02
N PRO A 98 3.32 18.19 -12.98
CA PRO A 98 2.39 19.26 -13.31
C PRO A 98 1.61 19.78 -12.10
N LEU A 99 1.10 18.87 -11.25
CA LEU A 99 0.34 19.24 -10.07
C LEU A 99 1.20 19.97 -9.04
N ALA A 100 2.42 19.49 -8.79
CA ALA A 100 3.37 20.15 -7.91
C ALA A 100 3.76 21.56 -8.41
N ALA A 101 3.81 21.76 -9.73
CA ALA A 101 4.10 23.05 -10.36
C ALA A 101 2.89 23.99 -10.44
N HIS A 102 1.68 23.52 -10.13
CA HIS A 102 0.47 24.32 -10.18
C HIS A 102 0.59 25.58 -9.28
N PRO A 103 0.18 26.78 -9.73
CA PRO A 103 0.32 28.01 -8.95
C PRO A 103 -0.31 27.98 -7.55
N ALA A 104 -1.34 27.15 -7.35
CA ALA A 104 -1.98 26.96 -6.04
C ALA A 104 -1.19 26.04 -5.08
N ILE A 105 -0.21 25.29 -5.57
CA ILE A 105 0.56 24.30 -4.77
C ILE A 105 2.04 24.68 -4.69
N ALA A 106 2.67 25.08 -5.80
CA ALA A 106 4.10 25.34 -5.88
C ALA A 106 4.64 26.30 -4.78
N PRO A 107 3.95 27.41 -4.41
CA PRO A 107 4.41 28.30 -3.35
C PRO A 107 4.46 27.66 -1.95
N HIS A 108 3.74 26.55 -1.76
CA HIS A 108 3.58 25.85 -0.48
C HIS A 108 4.43 24.58 -0.40
N LEU A 109 4.98 24.10 -1.51
CA LEU A 109 5.84 22.93 -1.58
C LEU A 109 7.28 23.27 -1.21
N ARG A 110 7.85 22.51 -0.27
CA ARG A 110 9.25 22.61 0.16
C ARG A 110 9.92 21.27 -0.03
N THR A 111 10.71 21.14 -1.09
CA THR A 111 11.54 19.95 -1.37
C THR A 111 12.84 20.00 -0.57
N GLY A 112 13.58 18.90 -0.52
CA GLY A 112 14.82 18.77 0.27
C GLY A 112 14.63 19.07 1.76
N THR A 113 13.41 18.89 2.26
CA THR A 113 12.99 19.25 3.62
C THR A 113 12.43 18.01 4.32
N ARG A 114 13.23 17.40 5.19
CA ARG A 114 12.87 16.18 5.91
C ARG A 114 12.23 16.52 7.25
N VAL A 115 11.05 15.97 7.54
CA VAL A 115 10.47 16.03 8.89
C VAL A 115 11.14 14.95 9.74
N VAL A 116 11.81 15.33 10.83
CA VAL A 116 12.54 14.39 11.70
C VAL A 116 11.78 14.06 12.98
N ARG A 117 10.98 14.99 13.51
CA ARG A 117 10.14 14.79 14.71
C ARG A 117 8.88 15.62 14.65
N ILE A 118 7.80 15.10 15.23
CA ILE A 118 6.54 15.80 15.41
C ILE A 118 6.12 15.68 16.88
N GLY A 119 5.80 16.82 17.49
CA GLY A 119 5.28 16.92 18.85
C GLY A 119 4.23 18.02 18.97
N ARG A 120 3.76 18.27 20.19
CA ARG A 120 2.96 19.46 20.51
C ARG A 120 3.89 20.55 21.01
N ASP A 121 3.66 21.78 20.56
CA ASP A 121 4.46 22.92 20.98
C ASP A 121 4.40 23.10 22.50
N GLY A 122 5.57 23.15 23.14
CA GLY A 122 5.71 23.27 24.59
C GLY A 122 5.16 22.12 25.46
N LEU A 123 4.71 20.99 24.87
CA LEU A 123 4.04 19.92 25.61
C LEU A 123 4.59 18.52 25.29
N ASP A 124 5.19 17.89 26.29
CA ASP A 124 5.54 16.46 26.22
C ASP A 124 4.30 15.56 26.15
N LYS A 125 4.49 14.32 25.67
CA LYS A 125 3.41 13.33 25.48
C LYS A 125 2.56 13.07 26.73
N MET A 126 3.11 13.19 27.93
CA MET A 126 2.42 12.87 29.19
C MET A 126 1.52 14.00 29.67
N LYS A 127 1.72 15.25 29.22
CA LYS A 127 0.89 16.40 29.65
C LYS A 127 -0.48 16.37 29.02
N ASN A 128 -1.52 16.48 29.85
CA ASN A 128 -2.92 16.47 29.41
C ASN A 128 -3.48 17.86 29.09
N GLY A 129 -3.04 18.92 29.79
CA GLY A 129 -3.65 20.27 29.85
C GLY A 129 -4.31 20.80 28.57
N ASP A 130 -3.69 21.76 27.89
CA ASP A 130 -4.23 22.34 26.65
C ASP A 130 -3.76 21.58 25.41
N ARG A 131 -3.47 20.27 25.52
CA ARG A 131 -2.82 19.49 24.43
C ARG A 131 -3.60 19.56 23.12
N ALA A 132 -4.90 19.32 23.19
CA ALA A 132 -5.78 19.36 22.02
C ALA A 132 -5.85 20.74 21.35
N ALA A 133 -5.58 21.81 22.11
CA ALA A 133 -5.57 23.18 21.63
C ALA A 133 -4.15 23.71 21.36
N SER A 134 -3.10 22.92 21.54
CA SER A 134 -1.72 23.36 21.29
C SER A 134 -1.32 23.00 19.85
N PRO A 135 -0.62 23.89 19.11
CA PRO A 135 -0.19 23.56 17.76
C PRO A 135 0.79 22.40 17.75
N PHE A 136 0.93 21.75 16.60
CA PHE A 136 2.03 20.84 16.35
C PHE A 136 3.32 21.63 16.12
N ALA A 137 4.42 21.12 16.64
CA ALA A 137 5.77 21.56 16.33
C ALA A 137 6.47 20.45 15.55
N LEU A 138 6.81 20.73 14.29
CA LEU A 138 7.52 19.83 13.39
C LEU A 138 8.98 20.27 13.34
N GLN A 139 9.89 19.41 13.75
CA GLN A 139 11.31 19.61 13.49
C GLN A 139 11.59 19.21 12.05
N ILE A 140 12.08 20.15 11.26
CA ILE A 140 12.40 19.97 9.85
C ILE A 140 13.90 20.17 9.63
N GLU A 141 14.51 19.25 8.91
CA GLU A 141 15.91 19.29 8.51
C GLU A 141 16.00 19.75 7.05
N ARG A 142 16.83 20.76 6.79
CA ARG A 142 17.12 21.28 5.44
C ARG A 142 18.62 21.26 5.20
N GLY A 143 19.04 20.86 3.99
CA GLY A 143 20.43 20.92 3.59
C GLY A 143 21.38 20.19 4.55
N GLU A 144 22.50 20.82 4.91
CA GLU A 144 23.56 20.27 5.77
C GLU A 144 23.19 20.26 7.28
N GLY A 145 22.07 19.59 7.62
CA GLY A 145 21.75 19.24 9.01
C GLY A 145 21.19 20.36 9.89
N GLU A 146 20.81 21.51 9.33
CA GLU A 146 20.13 22.57 10.09
C GLU A 146 18.70 22.14 10.43
N ILE A 147 18.33 22.21 11.72
CA ILE A 147 17.01 21.83 12.21
C ILE A 147 16.21 23.08 12.61
N ASP A 148 15.14 23.33 11.85
CA ASP A 148 14.15 24.36 12.15
C ASP A 148 12.91 23.77 12.81
N THR A 149 12.11 24.62 13.45
CA THR A 149 10.77 24.25 13.93
C THR A 149 9.68 24.94 13.13
N LEU A 150 8.76 24.17 12.58
CA LEU A 150 7.55 24.65 11.90
C LEU A 150 6.32 24.37 12.75
N LEU A 151 5.51 25.40 12.99
CA LEU A 151 4.23 25.27 13.69
C LEU A 151 3.08 24.99 12.71
N ALA A 152 2.19 24.07 13.08
CA ALA A 152 1.01 23.72 12.28
C ALA A 152 -0.21 23.47 13.19
N ARG A 153 -1.41 23.77 12.70
CA ARG A 153 -2.65 23.48 13.44
C ARG A 153 -3.09 22.02 13.34
N ALA A 154 -2.67 21.36 12.27
CA ALA A 154 -3.00 19.98 11.92
C ALA A 154 -1.86 19.38 11.10
N VAL A 155 -1.76 18.05 11.10
CA VAL A 155 -0.75 17.31 10.34
C VAL A 155 -1.40 16.15 9.61
N ILE A 156 -1.11 16.03 8.31
CA ILE A 156 -1.41 14.86 7.49
C ILE A 156 -0.08 14.20 7.14
N ASP A 157 0.21 13.07 7.80
CA ASP A 157 1.40 12.28 7.54
C ASP A 157 1.15 11.30 6.39
N ALA A 158 1.57 11.71 5.19
CA ALA A 158 1.49 10.95 3.95
C ALA A 158 2.89 10.49 3.49
N SER A 159 3.83 10.30 4.42
CA SER A 159 5.25 10.03 4.10
C SER A 159 5.50 8.64 3.48
N GLY A 160 4.46 7.79 3.39
CA GLY A 160 4.56 6.43 2.87
C GLY A 160 5.46 5.51 3.71
N THR A 161 5.92 4.42 3.09
CA THR A 161 6.74 3.38 3.73
C THR A 161 8.05 3.09 3.00
N TRP A 162 8.26 3.67 1.81
CA TRP A 162 9.34 3.31 0.88
C TRP A 162 10.75 3.40 1.48
N ASP A 163 10.99 4.37 2.37
CA ASP A 163 12.31 4.61 2.94
C ASP A 163 12.71 3.59 4.02
N ILE A 164 11.77 2.77 4.51
CA ILE A 164 12.02 1.75 5.54
C ILE A 164 11.73 0.34 4.97
N PRO A 165 12.68 -0.26 4.22
CA PRO A 165 12.54 -1.61 3.72
C PRO A 165 12.57 -2.64 4.87
N ASN A 166 11.93 -3.78 4.65
CA ASN A 166 12.06 -4.93 5.54
C ASN A 166 13.45 -5.57 5.38
N PRO A 167 14.05 -6.06 6.47
CA PRO A 167 15.33 -6.75 6.44
C PRO A 167 15.18 -8.16 5.86
N LEU A 168 16.32 -8.83 5.67
CA LEU A 168 16.38 -10.20 5.16
C LEU A 168 15.92 -11.26 6.19
N GLY A 169 16.04 -10.95 7.48
CA GLY A 169 15.74 -11.93 8.54
C GLY A 169 14.27 -12.33 8.58
N ALA A 170 14.03 -13.63 8.69
CA ALA A 170 12.67 -14.18 8.68
C ALA A 170 11.81 -13.75 9.89
N ASN A 171 12.45 -13.32 10.97
CA ASN A 171 11.84 -12.76 12.18
C ASN A 171 11.61 -11.25 12.10
N GLY A 172 11.85 -10.61 10.94
CA GLY A 172 11.66 -9.17 10.75
C GLY A 172 12.81 -8.31 11.28
N LEU A 173 13.93 -8.93 11.68
CA LEU A 173 15.15 -8.26 12.13
C LEU A 173 16.26 -8.33 11.06
N PRO A 174 17.17 -7.34 11.00
CA PRO A 174 18.40 -7.44 10.22
C PRO A 174 19.21 -8.67 10.63
N VAL A 175 19.77 -9.39 9.67
CA VAL A 175 20.69 -10.49 9.97
C VAL A 175 22.10 -9.96 10.23
N PRO A 176 22.92 -10.62 11.07
CA PRO A 176 24.33 -10.30 11.19
C PRO A 176 25.01 -10.25 9.82
N GLY A 177 25.78 -9.19 9.57
CA GLY A 177 26.45 -8.94 8.29
C GLY A 177 25.63 -8.13 7.28
N GLU A 178 24.31 -8.00 7.43
CA GLU A 178 23.46 -7.25 6.49
C GLU A 178 23.86 -5.78 6.38
N HIS A 179 24.05 -5.10 7.51
CA HIS A 179 24.49 -3.71 7.52
C HIS A 179 25.88 -3.53 6.88
N ALA A 180 26.83 -4.43 7.18
CA ALA A 180 28.20 -4.34 6.66
C ALA A 180 28.29 -4.60 5.15
N LEU A 181 27.30 -5.29 4.58
CA LEU A 181 27.22 -5.63 3.16
C LEU A 181 26.20 -4.76 2.39
N ARG A 182 25.72 -3.65 2.98
CA ARG A 182 24.68 -2.80 2.39
C ARG A 182 24.97 -2.39 0.95
N ASP A 183 26.21 -2.10 0.60
CA ASP A 183 26.59 -1.68 -0.77
C ASP A 183 26.45 -2.80 -1.82
N ARG A 184 26.30 -4.05 -1.38
CA ARG A 184 26.06 -5.24 -2.23
C ARG A 184 24.61 -5.73 -2.14
N ILE A 185 23.75 -5.01 -1.42
CA ILE A 185 22.34 -5.34 -1.21
C ILE A 185 21.48 -4.19 -1.74
N SER A 186 20.67 -4.46 -2.77
CA SER A 186 19.66 -3.52 -3.24
C SER A 186 18.34 -3.79 -2.50
N TYR A 187 17.74 -2.77 -1.92
CA TYR A 187 16.40 -2.84 -1.32
C TYR A 187 15.38 -2.25 -2.28
N GLY A 188 14.23 -2.91 -2.44
CA GLY A 188 13.18 -2.48 -3.37
C GLY A 188 13.33 -3.10 -4.77
N ILE A 189 12.93 -2.36 -5.80
CA ILE A 189 12.86 -2.84 -7.19
C ILE A 189 13.92 -2.09 -8.01
N PRO A 190 15.18 -2.57 -8.07
CA PRO A 190 16.22 -1.90 -8.86
C PRO A 190 15.94 -2.03 -10.36
N ASP A 191 16.20 -0.96 -11.12
CA ASP A 191 16.13 -0.98 -12.60
C ASP A 191 17.37 -1.69 -13.17
N VAL A 192 17.30 -3.02 -13.20
CA VAL A 192 18.40 -3.90 -13.65
C VAL A 192 18.65 -3.85 -15.16
N LEU A 193 17.75 -3.25 -15.93
CA LEU A 193 17.93 -3.03 -17.37
C LEU A 193 18.48 -1.63 -17.67
N GLY A 194 18.27 -0.68 -16.77
CA GLY A 194 18.78 0.69 -16.82
C GLY A 194 19.94 0.94 -15.86
N PRO A 195 19.85 1.93 -14.93
CA PRO A 195 20.97 2.37 -14.11
C PRO A 195 21.65 1.29 -13.26
N ALA A 196 20.92 0.27 -12.79
CA ALA A 196 21.49 -0.78 -11.96
C ALA A 196 22.14 -1.92 -12.78
N ARG A 197 22.11 -1.86 -14.12
CA ARG A 197 22.63 -2.92 -14.99
C ARG A 197 24.09 -3.27 -14.70
N ALA A 198 24.95 -2.26 -14.52
CA ALA A 198 26.38 -2.46 -14.29
C ALA A 198 26.68 -3.23 -12.99
N ASP A 199 25.75 -3.21 -12.03
CA ASP A 199 25.90 -3.86 -10.74
C ASP A 199 25.60 -5.37 -10.78
N VAL A 200 24.79 -5.81 -11.74
CA VAL A 200 24.24 -7.17 -11.78
C VAL A 200 24.56 -7.94 -13.07
N ALA A 201 24.99 -7.25 -14.13
CA ALA A 201 25.38 -7.92 -15.38
C ALA A 201 26.58 -8.86 -15.16
N GLY A 202 26.47 -10.09 -15.66
CA GLY A 202 27.53 -11.11 -15.54
C GLY A 202 27.78 -11.60 -14.10
N SER A 203 26.86 -11.34 -13.18
CA SER A 203 27.00 -11.63 -11.74
C SER A 203 26.00 -12.70 -11.28
N ARG A 204 26.29 -13.36 -10.15
CA ARG A 204 25.31 -14.21 -9.44
C ARG A 204 24.43 -13.34 -8.55
N VAL A 205 23.13 -13.33 -8.80
CA VAL A 205 22.17 -12.46 -8.12
C VAL A 205 21.17 -13.30 -7.33
N LEU A 206 21.05 -13.03 -6.03
CA LEU A 206 20.01 -13.61 -5.18
C LEU A 206 18.85 -12.62 -4.98
N VAL A 207 17.67 -12.94 -5.51
CA VAL A 207 16.44 -12.20 -5.22
C VAL A 207 15.72 -12.86 -4.04
N VAL A 208 15.40 -12.08 -3.00
CA VAL A 208 14.75 -12.57 -1.77
C VAL A 208 13.37 -11.93 -1.61
N GLY A 209 12.32 -12.76 -1.66
CA GLY A 209 10.93 -12.34 -1.50
C GLY A 209 10.00 -12.99 -2.54
N SER A 210 8.70 -13.04 -2.25
CA SER A 210 7.71 -13.78 -3.06
C SER A 210 6.58 -12.90 -3.60
N GLY A 211 6.64 -11.58 -3.44
CA GLY A 211 5.63 -10.65 -3.93
C GLY A 211 5.82 -10.28 -5.41
N HIS A 212 4.88 -9.53 -5.97
CA HIS A 212 4.94 -9.04 -7.36
C HIS A 212 6.23 -8.23 -7.65
N SER A 213 6.74 -7.49 -6.66
CA SER A 213 8.03 -6.81 -6.75
C SER A 213 9.18 -7.76 -7.12
N ALA A 214 9.18 -8.98 -6.59
CA ALA A 214 10.16 -10.00 -6.94
C ALA A 214 10.01 -10.45 -8.39
N PHE A 215 8.78 -10.61 -8.87
CA PHE A 215 8.53 -11.08 -10.24
C PHE A 215 9.03 -10.08 -11.27
N ASN A 216 8.81 -8.79 -11.05
CA ASN A 216 9.32 -7.74 -11.95
C ASN A 216 10.85 -7.81 -12.04
N VAL A 217 11.55 -7.82 -10.91
CA VAL A 217 13.02 -7.94 -10.87
C VAL A 217 13.50 -9.23 -11.57
N LEU A 218 12.88 -10.36 -11.27
CA LEU A 218 13.26 -11.66 -11.85
C LEU A 218 13.05 -11.72 -13.37
N ILE A 219 11.95 -11.14 -13.88
CA ILE A 219 11.68 -11.07 -15.32
C ILE A 219 12.72 -10.17 -16.01
N ASP A 220 13.07 -9.04 -15.40
CA ASP A 220 14.04 -8.11 -15.97
C ASP A 220 15.47 -8.64 -15.89
N LEU A 221 15.84 -9.35 -14.82
CA LEU A 221 17.11 -10.09 -14.73
C LEU A 221 17.17 -11.19 -15.80
N ALA A 222 16.08 -11.91 -16.06
CA ALA A 222 16.05 -12.94 -17.11
C ALA A 222 16.18 -12.34 -18.51
N ARG A 223 15.70 -11.11 -18.74
CA ARG A 223 15.99 -10.36 -19.98
C ARG A 223 17.46 -9.98 -20.05
N LEU A 224 18.01 -9.41 -18.97
CA LEU A 224 19.41 -9.03 -18.88
C LEU A 224 20.36 -10.21 -19.15
N ALA A 225 20.07 -11.39 -18.60
CA ALA A 225 20.91 -12.58 -18.76
C ALA A 225 21.07 -13.04 -20.21
N LYS A 226 20.15 -12.67 -21.12
CA LYS A 226 20.29 -12.93 -22.56
C LYS A 226 21.33 -12.03 -23.23
N GLU A 227 21.55 -10.84 -22.67
CA GLU A 227 22.47 -9.83 -23.20
C GLU A 227 23.82 -9.81 -22.46
N ALA A 228 23.85 -10.33 -21.23
CA ALA A 228 25.03 -10.40 -20.38
C ALA A 228 25.27 -11.85 -19.92
N PRO A 229 26.00 -12.67 -20.72
CA PRO A 229 26.36 -14.03 -20.36
C PRO A 229 27.10 -14.08 -19.01
N GLY A 230 26.83 -15.11 -18.21
CA GLY A 230 27.37 -15.25 -16.85
C GLY A 230 26.49 -14.66 -15.76
N THR A 231 25.37 -14.02 -16.11
CA THR A 231 24.35 -13.61 -15.13
C THR A 231 23.60 -14.85 -14.64
N GLU A 232 23.77 -15.19 -13.37
CA GLU A 232 23.07 -16.32 -12.72
C GLU A 232 21.99 -15.81 -11.78
N ILE A 233 20.78 -16.37 -11.86
CA ILE A 233 19.63 -15.88 -11.12
C ILE A 233 19.18 -16.93 -10.11
N HIS A 234 19.31 -16.58 -8.83
CA HIS A 234 18.79 -17.36 -7.71
C HIS A 234 17.61 -16.63 -7.08
N TRP A 235 16.55 -17.36 -6.79
CA TRP A 235 15.34 -16.82 -6.16
C TRP A 235 15.08 -17.56 -4.85
N ALA A 236 15.09 -16.86 -3.72
CA ALA A 236 14.83 -17.44 -2.41
C ALA A 236 13.51 -16.96 -1.81
N ILE A 237 12.72 -17.92 -1.32
CA ILE A 237 11.46 -17.66 -0.63
C ILE A 237 11.31 -18.49 0.65
N ARG A 238 10.49 -17.99 1.58
CA ARG A 238 10.27 -18.63 2.90
C ARG A 238 9.28 -19.80 2.82
N GLN A 239 8.35 -19.74 1.89
CA GLN A 239 7.34 -20.76 1.65
C GLN A 239 8.04 -22.06 1.26
N ARG A 240 7.62 -23.18 1.84
CA ARG A 240 8.13 -24.51 1.50
C ARG A 240 7.39 -25.06 0.29
N ALA A 241 8.10 -25.77 -0.58
CA ALA A 241 7.46 -26.56 -1.62
C ALA A 241 6.47 -27.56 -1.01
N GLY A 242 5.29 -27.68 -1.62
CA GLY A 242 4.18 -28.52 -1.16
C GLY A 242 3.03 -28.48 -2.16
N ARG A 243 1.94 -29.22 -1.89
CA ARG A 243 0.82 -29.38 -2.86
C ARG A 243 0.18 -28.05 -3.27
N ALA A 244 0.06 -27.08 -2.37
CA ALA A 244 -0.53 -25.76 -2.64
C ALA A 244 0.49 -24.69 -3.11
N PHE A 245 1.79 -25.04 -3.17
CA PHE A 245 2.87 -24.08 -3.44
C PHE A 245 2.73 -23.41 -4.80
N ALA A 246 2.35 -24.18 -5.81
CA ALA A 246 2.21 -23.69 -7.17
C ALA A 246 1.16 -22.60 -7.32
N GLY A 247 0.02 -22.72 -6.63
CA GLY A 247 -1.06 -21.72 -6.64
C GLY A 247 -0.75 -20.52 -5.73
N GLN A 248 -0.09 -20.76 -4.59
CA GLN A 248 0.28 -19.70 -3.64
C GLN A 248 1.40 -18.79 -4.14
N VAL A 249 2.40 -19.35 -4.83
CA VAL A 249 3.59 -18.62 -5.27
C VAL A 249 3.38 -18.06 -6.66
N PHE A 250 3.00 -18.88 -7.64
CA PHE A 250 2.91 -18.40 -9.02
C PHE A 250 1.52 -17.90 -9.40
N GLY A 251 0.54 -17.94 -8.51
CA GLY A 251 -0.86 -17.74 -8.91
C GLY A 251 -1.35 -18.88 -9.81
N GLY A 252 -2.65 -19.13 -9.78
CA GLY A 252 -3.27 -20.18 -10.59
C GLY A 252 -4.32 -20.97 -9.83
N GLU A 253 -5.56 -20.52 -9.95
CA GLU A 253 -6.70 -21.23 -10.55
C GLU A 253 -7.95 -20.39 -10.27
N THR A 254 -8.57 -19.85 -11.33
CA THR A 254 -9.93 -19.25 -11.39
C THR A 254 -10.37 -18.18 -10.37
N SER A 255 -9.57 -17.84 -9.35
CA SER A 255 -9.84 -16.81 -8.34
C SER A 255 -8.96 -15.57 -8.44
N ASP A 256 -8.01 -15.54 -9.37
CA ASP A 256 -7.27 -14.30 -9.66
C ASP A 256 -8.20 -13.39 -10.46
N ALA A 257 -8.84 -12.43 -9.79
CA ALA A 257 -9.70 -11.42 -10.42
C ALA A 257 -8.98 -10.54 -11.47
N LEU A 258 -7.68 -10.78 -11.72
CA LEU A 258 -6.78 -9.92 -12.48
C LEU A 258 -5.91 -10.76 -13.45
N PRO A 259 -6.21 -10.79 -14.76
CA PRO A 259 -5.55 -11.63 -15.77
C PRO A 259 -4.01 -11.54 -15.83
N GLU A 260 -3.44 -10.36 -15.56
CA GLU A 260 -1.99 -10.13 -15.66
C GLU A 260 -1.19 -10.59 -14.43
N ARG A 261 -1.81 -10.67 -13.25
CA ARG A 261 -1.16 -11.34 -12.10
C ARG A 261 -0.94 -12.81 -12.40
N GLY A 262 -1.93 -13.43 -13.06
CA GLY A 262 -1.80 -14.75 -13.65
C GLY A 262 -0.74 -14.83 -14.75
N SER A 263 -0.54 -13.79 -15.57
CA SER A 263 0.50 -13.80 -16.62
C SER A 263 1.91 -13.65 -16.08
N LEU A 264 2.13 -12.76 -15.09
CA LEU A 264 3.42 -12.65 -14.38
C LEU A 264 3.78 -13.98 -13.72
N GLY A 265 2.81 -14.57 -13.03
CA GLY A 265 2.91 -15.89 -12.44
C GLY A 265 3.31 -16.99 -13.41
N LYS A 266 2.61 -17.09 -14.55
CA LYS A 266 2.93 -18.01 -15.65
C LYS A 266 4.34 -17.80 -16.19
N ARG A 267 4.75 -16.54 -16.39
CA ARG A 267 6.07 -16.21 -16.92
C ARG A 267 7.19 -16.61 -15.97
N ILE A 268 7.03 -16.34 -14.67
CA ILE A 268 8.01 -16.76 -13.65
C ILE A 268 8.07 -18.29 -13.57
N ARG A 269 6.92 -18.98 -13.63
CA ARG A 269 6.88 -20.44 -13.69
C ARG A 269 7.67 -20.99 -14.88
N GLN A 270 7.50 -20.42 -16.07
CA GLN A 270 8.25 -20.82 -17.27
C GLN A 270 9.75 -20.57 -17.10
N LEU A 271 10.15 -19.42 -16.56
CA LEU A 271 11.56 -19.10 -16.32
C LEU A 271 12.21 -20.07 -15.31
N THR A 272 11.49 -20.45 -14.25
CA THR A 272 11.96 -21.49 -13.31
C THR A 272 12.02 -22.87 -13.96
N GLN A 273 11.01 -23.28 -14.74
CA GLN A 273 10.98 -24.59 -15.40
C GLN A 273 12.05 -24.75 -16.48
N SER A 274 12.38 -23.66 -17.18
CA SER A 274 13.45 -23.64 -18.19
C SER A 274 14.86 -23.61 -17.59
N GLY A 275 15.01 -23.49 -16.27
CA GLY A 275 16.30 -23.42 -15.58
C GLY A 275 16.98 -22.05 -15.62
N GLN A 276 16.36 -21.02 -16.22
CA GLN A 276 16.90 -19.65 -16.21
C GLN A 276 16.89 -19.02 -14.81
N ILE A 277 15.99 -19.47 -13.94
CA ILE A 277 15.92 -19.04 -12.54
C ILE A 277 15.98 -20.28 -11.64
N THR A 278 16.96 -20.31 -10.74
CA THR A 278 17.05 -21.36 -9.72
C THR A 278 16.26 -20.96 -8.48
N LEU A 279 15.14 -21.64 -8.23
CA LEU A 279 14.25 -21.38 -7.10
C LEU A 279 14.66 -22.20 -5.87
N HIS A 280 14.83 -21.50 -4.74
CA HIS A 280 15.14 -22.04 -3.42
C HIS A 280 13.94 -21.79 -2.48
N THR A 281 13.40 -22.85 -1.89
CA THR A 281 12.18 -22.78 -1.05
C THR A 281 12.47 -23.09 0.41
N GLY A 282 11.63 -22.63 1.33
CA GLY A 282 11.84 -22.85 2.76
C GLY A 282 13.03 -22.10 3.37
N VAL A 283 13.57 -21.11 2.65
CA VAL A 283 14.78 -20.38 3.01
C VAL A 283 14.50 -19.41 4.15
N ARG A 284 15.29 -19.49 5.22
CA ARG A 284 15.32 -18.47 6.28
C ARG A 284 16.75 -18.00 6.49
N ILE A 285 17.09 -16.82 5.99
CA ILE A 285 18.44 -16.27 6.12
C ILE A 285 18.71 -15.93 7.58
N THR A 286 19.85 -16.36 8.09
CA THR A 286 20.26 -16.15 9.48
C THR A 286 21.51 -15.29 9.60
N GLN A 287 22.36 -15.26 8.58
CA GLN A 287 23.60 -14.46 8.57
C GLN A 287 24.13 -14.28 7.14
N LEU A 288 24.78 -13.15 6.89
CA LEU A 288 25.59 -12.89 5.70
C LEU A 288 27.07 -12.76 6.07
N ARG A 289 27.96 -13.27 5.22
CA ARG A 289 29.42 -13.10 5.35
C ARG A 289 30.03 -12.79 3.99
N ALA A 290 30.94 -11.81 3.96
CA ALA A 290 31.80 -11.60 2.80
C ALA A 290 32.80 -12.77 2.69
N THR A 291 33.04 -13.22 1.47
CA THR A 291 34.03 -14.24 1.12
C THR A 291 34.83 -13.74 -0.09
N GLU A 292 35.94 -14.42 -0.41
CA GLU A 292 36.72 -14.12 -1.63
C GLU A 292 35.88 -14.33 -2.90
N SER A 293 34.97 -15.30 -2.86
CA SER A 293 34.06 -15.66 -3.93
C SER A 293 32.68 -15.01 -3.82
N GLY A 294 32.48 -13.99 -2.98
CA GLY A 294 31.25 -13.19 -2.97
C GLY A 294 30.61 -13.04 -1.59
N ILE A 295 29.35 -13.44 -1.47
CA ILE A 295 28.54 -13.40 -0.24
C ILE A 295 28.08 -14.81 0.08
N ALA A 296 28.53 -15.34 1.20
CA ALA A 296 27.99 -16.55 1.77
C ALA A 296 26.69 -16.25 2.54
N VAL A 297 25.60 -16.87 2.10
CA VAL A 297 24.27 -16.71 2.70
C VAL A 297 23.98 -17.91 3.60
N GLN A 298 24.05 -17.72 4.91
CA GLN A 298 23.71 -18.77 5.87
C GLN A 298 22.21 -18.82 6.08
N THR A 299 21.65 -20.03 6.03
CA THR A 299 20.21 -20.26 6.11
C THR A 299 19.86 -21.31 7.15
N SER A 300 18.71 -21.17 7.77
CA SER A 300 18.06 -22.22 8.55
C SER A 300 16.89 -22.82 7.79
N GLY A 301 16.61 -24.12 8.02
CA GLY A 301 15.45 -24.80 7.45
C GLY A 301 15.63 -25.42 6.07
N LEU A 302 16.81 -25.30 5.46
CA LEU A 302 17.28 -26.09 4.32
C LEU A 302 18.23 -27.20 4.78
N PRO A 303 18.19 -28.41 4.19
CA PRO A 303 19.23 -29.42 4.39
C PRO A 303 20.60 -28.88 3.95
N LEU A 304 21.69 -29.34 4.57
CA LEU A 304 23.06 -28.87 4.26
C LEU A 304 23.44 -29.07 2.78
N ALA A 305 22.92 -30.13 2.14
CA ALA A 305 23.10 -30.42 0.72
C ALA A 305 22.33 -29.47 -0.23
N THR A 306 21.47 -28.60 0.30
CA THR A 306 20.64 -27.64 -0.44
C THR A 306 21.00 -26.20 -0.06
N ALA A 307 22.23 -25.98 0.41
CA ALA A 307 22.72 -24.65 0.73
C ALA A 307 22.63 -23.72 -0.48
N LEU A 308 22.37 -22.43 -0.23
CA LEU A 308 22.42 -21.42 -1.27
C LEU A 308 23.86 -21.30 -1.79
N PRO A 309 24.06 -21.11 -3.10
CA PRO A 309 25.37 -20.77 -3.63
C PRO A 309 25.83 -19.41 -3.11
N GLU A 310 27.14 -19.19 -3.12
CA GLU A 310 27.65 -17.84 -2.90
C GLU A 310 27.26 -16.94 -4.06
N VAL A 311 26.89 -15.70 -3.75
CA VAL A 311 26.36 -14.74 -4.72
C VAL A 311 27.12 -13.43 -4.68
N ASP A 312 27.02 -12.66 -5.74
CA ASP A 312 27.73 -11.38 -5.88
C ASP A 312 26.87 -10.21 -5.40
N ARG A 313 25.57 -10.27 -5.66
CA ARG A 313 24.56 -9.27 -5.28
C ARG A 313 23.32 -9.91 -4.68
N ILE A 314 22.66 -9.19 -3.77
CA ILE A 314 21.36 -9.55 -3.21
C ILE A 314 20.35 -8.45 -3.54
N VAL A 315 19.17 -8.82 -4.04
CA VAL A 315 18.02 -7.93 -4.18
C VAL A 315 16.95 -8.31 -3.17
N THR A 316 16.67 -7.41 -2.24
CA THR A 316 15.72 -7.60 -1.14
C THR A 316 14.38 -6.95 -1.48
N VAL A 317 13.39 -7.80 -1.74
CA VAL A 317 12.00 -7.44 -2.10
C VAL A 317 11.04 -8.03 -1.07
N THR A 318 11.35 -7.83 0.21
CA THR A 318 10.62 -8.37 1.38
C THR A 318 9.57 -7.41 1.94
N GLY A 319 9.23 -6.35 1.19
CA GLY A 319 8.27 -5.32 1.57
C GLY A 319 8.88 -4.17 2.37
N PHE A 320 8.01 -3.31 2.88
CA PHE A 320 8.36 -2.07 3.58
C PHE A 320 7.53 -1.92 4.85
N ARG A 321 7.84 -0.93 5.69
CA ARG A 321 7.12 -0.62 6.93
C ARG A 321 7.03 0.90 7.17
N PRO A 322 6.10 1.41 7.99
CA PRO A 322 6.04 2.84 8.31
C PRO A 322 7.21 3.28 9.20
N ASP A 323 7.70 4.51 9.01
CA ASP A 323 8.55 5.17 10.00
C ASP A 323 7.69 5.83 11.09
N LEU A 324 7.66 5.22 12.28
CA LEU A 324 6.96 5.72 13.45
C LEU A 324 7.88 6.46 14.43
N ALA A 325 9.20 6.44 14.22
CA ALA A 325 10.16 7.02 15.16
C ALA A 325 9.98 8.54 15.28
N MET A 326 9.69 9.21 14.16
CA MET A 326 9.40 10.65 14.12
C MET A 326 8.13 11.05 14.89
N LEU A 327 7.25 10.11 15.22
CA LEU A 327 5.95 10.35 15.86
C LEU A 327 5.93 9.99 17.36
N ARG A 328 7.09 9.69 17.96
CA ARG A 328 7.20 9.15 19.32
C ARG A 328 6.48 9.98 20.39
N GLU A 329 6.46 11.30 20.23
CA GLU A 329 5.83 12.25 21.17
C GLU A 329 4.33 12.47 20.93
N LEU A 330 3.74 11.81 19.94
CA LEU A 330 2.30 11.86 19.67
C LEU A 330 1.54 10.71 20.34
N ARG A 331 0.26 10.93 20.65
CA ARG A 331 -0.65 9.91 21.20
C ARG A 331 -1.35 9.17 20.07
N LEU A 332 -0.67 8.18 19.53
CA LEU A 332 -1.18 7.33 18.46
C LEU A 332 -1.97 6.14 19.02
N ASP A 333 -2.97 5.72 18.27
CA ASP A 333 -3.70 4.46 18.46
C ASP A 333 -3.44 3.59 17.23
N LEU A 334 -2.59 2.57 17.41
CA LEU A 334 -2.09 1.71 16.34
C LEU A 334 -2.29 0.24 16.70
N ASP A 335 -2.69 -0.55 15.71
CA ASP A 335 -2.75 -2.00 15.83
C ASP A 335 -1.33 -2.59 15.99
N PRO A 336 -1.12 -3.51 16.94
CA PRO A 336 0.21 -4.03 17.27
C PRO A 336 0.83 -4.91 16.18
N ALA A 337 0.04 -5.48 15.28
CA ALA A 337 0.53 -6.38 14.23
C ALA A 337 0.66 -5.67 12.88
N VAL A 338 -0.37 -4.93 12.48
CA VAL A 338 -0.44 -4.25 11.19
C VAL A 338 0.34 -2.93 11.22
N GLU A 339 0.48 -2.29 12.39
CA GLU A 339 1.05 -0.94 12.55
C GLU A 339 0.25 0.14 11.81
N SER A 340 -1.06 -0.08 11.64
CA SER A 340 -2.05 0.86 11.10
C SER A 340 -2.92 1.46 12.21
N PRO A 341 -3.69 2.55 11.97
CA PRO A 341 -4.71 3.00 12.92
C PRO A 341 -5.63 1.85 13.33
N THR A 342 -5.90 1.72 14.63
CA THR A 342 -6.63 0.56 15.20
C THR A 342 -8.00 0.35 14.56
N ALA A 343 -8.73 1.42 14.25
CA ALA A 343 -10.02 1.35 13.58
C ALA A 343 -9.93 0.87 12.11
N LEU A 344 -8.80 1.10 11.45
CA LEU A 344 -8.56 0.66 10.08
C LEU A 344 -8.07 -0.79 10.00
N ALA A 345 -7.27 -1.26 10.97
CA ALA A 345 -6.57 -2.54 10.89
C ALA A 345 -7.46 -3.75 10.52
N PRO A 346 -8.65 -3.94 11.13
CA PRO A 346 -9.52 -5.07 10.77
C PRO A 346 -10.00 -5.06 9.32
N LEU A 347 -10.04 -3.88 8.68
CA LEU A 347 -10.55 -3.69 7.32
C LEU A 347 -9.50 -4.00 6.24
N ILE A 348 -8.22 -4.06 6.63
CA ILE A 348 -7.08 -4.18 5.70
C ILE A 348 -6.13 -5.32 6.04
N ASP A 349 -6.38 -6.07 7.12
CA ASP A 349 -5.52 -7.19 7.52
C ASP A 349 -5.35 -8.17 6.36
N PRO A 350 -4.11 -8.42 5.87
CA PRO A 350 -3.86 -9.33 4.77
C PRO A 350 -4.22 -10.80 5.06
N ASN A 351 -4.46 -11.16 6.32
CA ASN A 351 -4.97 -12.48 6.68
C ASN A 351 -6.49 -12.63 6.43
N LEU A 352 -7.20 -11.51 6.28
CA LEU A 352 -8.66 -11.45 6.14
C LEU A 352 -9.10 -10.87 4.79
N HIS A 353 -8.33 -9.93 4.23
CA HIS A 353 -8.71 -9.15 3.05
C HIS A 353 -7.71 -9.29 1.89
N SER A 354 -8.23 -9.10 0.68
CA SER A 354 -7.48 -8.93 -0.56
C SER A 354 -7.70 -7.51 -1.11
N CYS A 355 -6.95 -7.10 -2.14
CA CYS A 355 -7.04 -5.75 -2.70
C CYS A 355 -8.48 -5.34 -3.13
N GLY A 356 -9.33 -6.29 -3.49
CA GLY A 356 -10.71 -6.03 -3.93
C GLY A 356 -11.76 -6.06 -2.81
N THR A 357 -11.39 -6.44 -1.59
CA THR A 357 -12.34 -6.63 -0.47
C THR A 357 -12.13 -5.64 0.67
N VAL A 358 -11.29 -4.62 0.47
CA VAL A 358 -11.07 -3.55 1.43
C VAL A 358 -12.20 -2.52 1.26
N PRO A 359 -13.01 -2.26 2.30
CA PRO A 359 -14.05 -1.25 2.23
C PRO A 359 -13.43 0.16 2.15
N PRO A 360 -14.14 1.10 1.52
CA PRO A 360 -13.79 2.51 1.60
C PRO A 360 -13.66 3.01 3.05
N HIS A 361 -12.70 3.89 3.29
CA HIS A 361 -12.43 4.45 4.62
C HIS A 361 -11.78 5.84 4.52
N GLY A 362 -11.99 6.64 5.57
CA GLY A 362 -11.54 8.03 5.64
C GLY A 362 -11.22 8.45 7.08
N ALA A 363 -11.39 9.74 7.38
CA ALA A 363 -10.98 10.40 8.62
C ALA A 363 -11.40 9.67 9.90
N GLU A 364 -12.60 9.07 9.93
CA GLU A 364 -13.11 8.32 11.07
C GLU A 364 -12.22 7.11 11.44
N HIS A 365 -11.71 6.40 10.42
CA HIS A 365 -10.86 5.22 10.62
C HIS A 365 -9.38 5.57 10.78
N LEU A 366 -8.99 6.79 10.41
CA LEU A 366 -7.60 7.28 10.43
C LEU A 366 -7.30 8.18 11.63
N GLY A 367 -8.30 8.46 12.47
CA GLY A 367 -8.16 9.29 13.65
C GLY A 367 -7.29 8.64 14.72
N HIS A 368 -6.67 9.48 15.53
CA HIS A 368 -5.90 9.06 16.70
C HIS A 368 -6.38 9.83 17.95
N PRO A 369 -6.02 9.38 19.16
CA PRO A 369 -6.19 10.15 20.39
C PRO A 369 -5.49 11.51 20.35
N GLU A 370 -4.56 11.73 19.42
CA GLU A 370 -3.97 13.02 19.09
C GLU A 370 -4.85 13.80 18.09
N PRO A 371 -5.61 14.83 18.51
CA PRO A 371 -6.54 15.51 17.63
C PRO A 371 -5.85 16.25 16.49
N ASN A 372 -6.47 16.29 15.31
CA ASN A 372 -5.95 16.94 14.09
C ASN A 372 -4.61 16.35 13.57
N PHE A 373 -4.22 15.17 14.03
CA PHE A 373 -3.14 14.37 13.44
C PHE A 373 -3.74 13.16 12.72
N TYR A 374 -3.34 12.95 11.47
CA TYR A 374 -3.77 11.81 10.68
C TYR A 374 -2.57 11.16 9.99
N ILE A 375 -2.53 9.83 9.97
CA ILE A 375 -1.66 9.05 9.08
C ILE A 375 -2.49 8.67 7.85
N ALA A 376 -1.98 8.95 6.65
CA ALA A 376 -2.68 8.74 5.40
C ALA A 376 -1.80 8.00 4.37
N GLY A 377 -2.45 7.52 3.31
CA GLY A 377 -1.82 6.80 2.21
C GLY A 377 -1.25 5.44 2.64
N MET A 378 -0.20 4.99 1.93
CA MET A 378 0.46 3.71 2.23
C MET A 378 0.94 3.62 3.69
N LYS A 379 1.28 4.74 4.33
CA LYS A 379 1.72 4.73 5.74
C LYS A 379 0.59 4.29 6.68
N SER A 380 -0.66 4.66 6.38
CA SER A 380 -1.80 4.27 7.22
C SER A 380 -2.12 2.78 7.12
N TYR A 381 -1.65 2.10 6.08
CA TYR A 381 -1.79 0.65 5.92
C TYR A 381 -0.76 -0.14 6.71
N GLY A 382 0.23 0.54 7.30
CA GLY A 382 1.32 -0.10 8.04
C GLY A 382 2.02 -1.16 7.19
N ARG A 383 1.77 -2.43 7.51
CA ARG A 383 2.35 -3.61 6.83
C ARG A 383 1.43 -4.29 5.83
N ALA A 384 0.17 -3.86 5.71
CA ALA A 384 -0.78 -4.43 4.77
C ALA A 384 -0.40 -4.06 3.31
N PRO A 385 -0.30 -5.02 2.38
CA PRO A 385 0.17 -4.78 1.01
C PRO A 385 -0.93 -4.39 0.02
N THR A 386 -2.15 -4.11 0.48
CA THR A 386 -3.37 -4.02 -0.35
C THR A 386 -3.76 -2.57 -0.71
N PHE A 387 -2.85 -1.61 -0.53
CA PHE A 387 -3.12 -0.20 -0.77
C PHE A 387 -3.29 0.15 -2.26
N LEU A 388 -4.22 1.06 -2.55
CA LEU A 388 -4.46 1.64 -3.88
C LEU A 388 -4.41 3.16 -3.79
N MET A 389 -3.89 3.83 -4.82
CA MET A 389 -3.82 5.31 -4.86
C MET A 389 -5.19 5.97 -4.67
N MET A 390 -6.22 5.44 -5.34
CA MET A 390 -7.60 5.92 -5.19
C MET A 390 -8.10 5.86 -3.73
N THR A 391 -7.73 4.82 -2.99
CA THR A 391 -8.06 4.74 -1.56
C THR A 391 -7.39 5.88 -0.81
N GLY A 392 -6.12 6.17 -1.07
CA GLY A 392 -5.42 7.31 -0.49
C GLY A 392 -6.05 8.67 -0.83
N TYR A 393 -6.58 8.82 -2.05
CA TYR A 393 -7.28 10.05 -2.46
C TYR A 393 -8.57 10.25 -1.69
N GLU A 394 -9.34 9.18 -1.49
CA GLU A 394 -10.53 9.23 -0.63
C GLU A 394 -10.19 9.55 0.83
N GLN A 395 -9.11 8.94 1.36
CA GLN A 395 -8.65 9.22 2.72
C GLN A 395 -8.39 10.72 2.93
N VAL A 396 -7.64 11.36 2.02
CA VAL A 396 -7.29 12.77 2.19
C VAL A 396 -8.45 13.71 1.88
N ARG A 397 -9.38 13.36 0.98
CA ARG A 397 -10.65 14.09 0.80
C ARG A 397 -11.42 14.14 2.12
N SER A 398 -11.64 12.98 2.73
CA SER A 398 -12.36 12.84 4.00
C SER A 398 -11.64 13.55 5.16
N ILE A 399 -10.31 13.42 5.27
CA ILE A 399 -9.51 14.13 6.28
C ILE A 399 -9.65 15.65 6.13
N VAL A 400 -9.55 16.18 4.91
CA VAL A 400 -9.65 17.62 4.68
C VAL A 400 -11.04 18.13 5.05
N CYS A 401 -12.11 17.42 4.69
CA CYS A 401 -13.47 17.74 5.15
C CYS A 401 -13.55 17.82 6.69
N ALA A 402 -12.97 16.85 7.40
CA ALA A 402 -12.94 16.87 8.87
C ALA A 402 -12.17 18.09 9.42
N LEU A 403 -11.02 18.41 8.84
CA LEU A 403 -10.17 19.54 9.25
C LEU A 403 -10.80 20.91 8.96
N THR A 404 -11.67 21.02 7.95
CA THR A 404 -12.39 22.25 7.60
C THR A 404 -13.77 22.34 8.25
N GLY A 405 -14.14 21.38 9.11
CA GLY A 405 -15.42 21.37 9.85
C GLY A 405 -16.61 20.78 9.08
N ASP A 406 -16.39 20.24 7.88
CA ASP A 406 -17.38 19.48 7.11
C ASP A 406 -17.42 18.02 7.59
N LEU A 407 -18.09 17.81 8.73
CA LEU A 407 -18.19 16.48 9.34
C LEU A 407 -19.07 15.51 8.55
N GLU A 408 -20.02 16.03 7.76
CA GLU A 408 -20.87 15.21 6.91
C GLU A 408 -20.09 14.69 5.70
N GLY A 409 -19.39 15.57 4.98
CA GLY A 409 -18.52 15.18 3.88
C GLY A 409 -17.35 14.29 4.32
N ALA A 410 -16.89 14.43 5.57
CA ALA A 410 -15.88 13.54 6.14
C ALA A 410 -16.41 12.10 6.35
N ARG A 411 -17.69 11.94 6.74
CA ARG A 411 -18.32 10.62 6.94
C ARG A 411 -18.81 9.98 5.65
N ASN A 412 -19.20 10.80 4.67
CA ASN A 412 -19.65 10.32 3.38
C ASN A 412 -18.44 9.85 2.55
N VAL A 413 -18.24 8.55 2.44
CA VAL A 413 -17.10 7.99 1.70
C VAL A 413 -17.45 7.88 0.21
N GLU A 414 -16.74 8.59 -0.65
CA GLU A 414 -17.08 8.76 -2.08
C GLU A 414 -16.32 7.79 -3.02
N LEU A 415 -15.71 6.74 -2.47
CA LEU A 415 -14.94 5.76 -3.22
C LEU A 415 -15.85 4.69 -3.84
N THR A 416 -15.90 4.65 -5.17
CA THR A 416 -16.55 3.56 -5.91
C THR A 416 -15.50 2.60 -6.46
N LEU A 417 -15.37 1.41 -5.85
CA LEU A 417 -14.54 0.33 -6.38
C LEU A 417 -15.38 -0.54 -7.33
N PRO A 418 -14.88 -0.88 -8.53
CA PRO A 418 -15.53 -1.87 -9.38
C PRO A 418 -15.56 -3.24 -8.68
N THR A 419 -16.65 -3.98 -8.83
CA THR A 419 -16.86 -5.30 -8.22
C THR A 419 -15.79 -6.33 -8.62
N THR A 420 -15.14 -6.13 -9.78
CA THR A 420 -14.05 -6.97 -10.30
C THR A 420 -12.66 -6.56 -9.80
N GLY A 421 -12.55 -5.51 -8.99
CA GLY A 421 -11.28 -4.93 -8.57
C GLY A 421 -10.70 -3.89 -9.54
N VAL A 422 -9.78 -3.06 -9.04
CA VAL A 422 -9.27 -1.82 -9.68
C VAL A 422 -8.13 -2.09 -10.67
N CYS A 423 -7.62 -3.31 -10.77
CA CYS A 423 -6.51 -3.59 -11.68
C CYS A 423 -7.08 -3.90 -13.06
N SER A 424 -6.78 -3.08 -14.07
CA SER A 424 -7.19 -3.33 -15.46
C SER A 424 -5.99 -3.41 -16.39
N SER A 425 -6.22 -4.13 -17.47
CA SER A 425 -5.27 -4.88 -18.29
C SER A 425 -4.90 -4.15 -19.58
N ASP A 426 -3.60 -4.11 -19.89
CA ASP A 426 -3.00 -4.12 -21.24
C ASP A 426 -1.46 -3.99 -21.10
N LEU A 427 -0.80 -5.11 -20.75
CA LEU A 427 0.66 -5.28 -20.66
C LEU A 427 1.26 -6.14 -21.78
N ALA A 428 0.54 -6.36 -22.89
CA ALA A 428 1.12 -6.93 -24.10
C ALA A 428 1.92 -5.85 -24.85
N GLY A 429 3.25 -6.01 -24.94
CA GLY A 429 4.08 -5.19 -25.84
C GLY A 429 3.71 -5.42 -27.32
N PRO A 430 4.18 -4.59 -28.25
CA PRO A 430 3.82 -4.70 -29.65
C PRO A 430 4.24 -6.08 -30.18
N ALA A 431 3.25 -6.87 -30.60
CA ALA A 431 3.49 -8.12 -31.29
C ALA A 431 4.19 -7.80 -32.62
N THR A 432 5.43 -8.24 -32.75
CA THR A 432 6.15 -8.24 -34.03
C THR A 432 5.44 -9.17 -35.01
N GLU A 433 5.17 -8.66 -36.20
CA GLU A 433 4.63 -9.37 -37.35
C GLU A 433 5.46 -10.60 -37.74
N SER A 434 4.75 -11.71 -38.00
CA SER A 434 5.03 -12.86 -38.88
C SER A 434 4.37 -14.08 -38.21
N ASP A 435 3.46 -14.85 -38.81
CA ASP A 435 3.58 -15.42 -40.14
C ASP A 435 2.20 -15.77 -40.75
N ALA A 436 2.14 -15.77 -42.08
CA ALA A 436 0.96 -16.00 -42.90
C ALA A 436 0.56 -17.48 -43.00
N GLY A 437 -0.73 -17.78 -43.27
CA GLY A 437 -1.14 -19.16 -43.59
C GLY A 437 -2.63 -19.49 -43.69
N CYS A 438 -3.31 -18.97 -44.72
CA CYS A 438 -4.36 -19.60 -45.56
C CYS A 438 -5.60 -20.33 -44.96
N CYS A 439 -6.77 -19.74 -45.33
CA CYS A 439 -7.93 -20.33 -46.01
C CYS A 439 -8.90 -21.28 -45.27
N GLY A 440 -10.17 -20.85 -45.18
CA GLY A 440 -11.33 -21.69 -44.88
C GLY A 440 -12.62 -20.89 -44.66
N THR A 441 -13.25 -20.46 -45.75
CA THR A 441 -14.60 -19.85 -45.79
C THR A 441 -15.70 -20.84 -45.45
N VAL A 442 -16.74 -20.44 -44.70
CA VAL A 442 -18.16 -20.62 -45.08
C VAL A 442 -19.00 -19.48 -44.46
N ALA A 443 -19.87 -18.89 -45.28
CA ALA A 443 -20.83 -17.86 -44.92
C ALA A 443 -22.28 -18.42 -44.89
N GLU A 444 -23.21 -17.53 -44.49
CA GLU A 444 -24.69 -17.62 -44.52
C GLU A 444 -25.36 -18.20 -43.26
N SER A 445 -26.43 -17.60 -42.70
CA SER A 445 -27.44 -16.72 -43.31
C SER A 445 -28.05 -15.72 -42.30
N THR A 446 -28.46 -14.58 -42.86
CA THR A 446 -29.25 -13.48 -42.30
C THR A 446 -30.75 -13.71 -42.46
N ALA A 447 -31.57 -13.21 -41.52
CA ALA A 447 -32.87 -12.59 -41.83
C ALA A 447 -33.29 -11.58 -40.74
N ILE A 448 -33.69 -10.39 -41.20
CA ILE A 448 -34.18 -9.18 -40.50
C ILE A 448 -35.68 -9.06 -40.89
N ALA A 449 -36.65 -8.63 -40.06
CA ALA A 449 -37.20 -7.25 -39.95
C ALA A 449 -38.58 -7.35 -39.24
N ASP A 450 -38.86 -6.60 -38.17
CA ASP A 450 -39.56 -5.30 -38.02
C ASP A 450 -41.12 -5.25 -37.97
N ALA A 451 -41.60 -4.79 -36.79
CA ALA A 451 -42.53 -3.69 -36.49
C ALA A 451 -44.10 -3.74 -36.65
N THR A 452 -44.76 -3.19 -35.60
CA THR A 452 -46.01 -2.37 -35.49
C THR A 452 -47.37 -2.94 -34.98
N GLY A 453 -47.96 -2.21 -33.99
CA GLY A 453 -49.41 -1.90 -33.78
C GLY A 453 -50.28 -2.90 -32.98
N CYS A 454 -50.71 -2.65 -31.73
CA CYS A 454 -51.85 -1.84 -31.19
C CYS A 454 -53.21 -2.55 -31.00
N CYS A 455 -53.70 -2.47 -29.74
CA CYS A 455 -55.09 -2.43 -29.21
C CYS A 455 -56.04 -3.66 -29.33
N ASP A 456 -56.48 -4.23 -28.20
CA ASP A 456 -57.84 -4.03 -27.64
C ASP A 456 -58.08 -4.88 -26.37
N ASP A 457 -58.73 -4.25 -25.38
CA ASP A 457 -59.28 -4.80 -24.13
C ASP A 457 -60.78 -5.15 -24.35
N PRO A 458 -61.44 -6.04 -23.58
CA PRO A 458 -62.19 -5.52 -22.43
C PRO A 458 -62.43 -6.46 -21.21
N ALA A 459 -62.43 -5.82 -20.04
CA ALA A 459 -63.41 -5.87 -18.92
C ALA A 459 -63.92 -7.20 -18.29
N GLY A 460 -63.81 -7.27 -16.95
CA GLY A 460 -64.70 -8.08 -16.10
C GLY A 460 -64.21 -8.32 -14.65
N SER A 461 -64.69 -7.52 -13.69
CA SER A 461 -64.72 -7.78 -12.23
C SER A 461 -66.21 -7.75 -11.80
N PRO A 462 -66.68 -8.24 -10.62
CA PRO A 462 -66.01 -8.28 -9.30
C PRO A 462 -66.33 -9.50 -8.39
N ASP A 463 -65.63 -9.65 -7.25
CA ASP A 463 -66.25 -9.99 -5.95
C ASP A 463 -65.24 -9.98 -4.76
N SER A 464 -65.49 -9.06 -3.82
CA SER A 464 -65.51 -9.20 -2.35
C SER A 464 -64.65 -10.28 -1.65
N CYS A 465 -63.77 -9.90 -0.71
CA CYS A 465 -64.11 -9.72 0.72
C CYS A 465 -62.85 -9.64 1.63
N CYS A 466 -62.92 -8.79 2.66
CA CYS A 466 -61.89 -8.55 3.67
C CYS A 466 -61.86 -9.63 4.77
N GLY A 467 -60.69 -9.86 5.39
CA GLY A 467 -60.63 -10.55 6.68
C GLY A 467 -59.23 -10.93 7.22
N GLY A 468 -58.61 -10.03 8.01
CA GLY A 468 -58.10 -10.40 9.34
C GLY A 468 -56.63 -10.81 9.57
N ARG A 469 -55.94 -9.92 10.31
CA ARG A 469 -55.00 -10.14 11.44
C ARG A 469 -53.47 -10.25 11.19
N VAL A 470 -52.86 -9.12 11.55
CA VAL A 470 -51.56 -8.82 12.17
C VAL A 470 -50.93 -9.96 13.01
N ALA A 471 -49.62 -10.17 12.82
CA ALA A 471 -48.73 -10.80 13.79
C ALA A 471 -47.42 -10.00 13.94
N THR A 472 -47.16 -9.55 15.16
CA THR A 472 -45.92 -8.94 15.68
C THR A 472 -44.76 -9.94 15.77
N PRO A 473 -43.49 -9.53 15.57
CA PRO A 473 -42.33 -10.29 16.02
C PRO A 473 -41.87 -9.85 17.41
N VAL A 474 -41.61 -10.84 18.27
CA VAL A 474 -41.11 -10.73 19.64
C VAL A 474 -39.58 -10.75 19.63
N ALA A 475 -38.98 -9.89 20.43
CA ALA A 475 -37.55 -9.83 20.73
C ALA A 475 -37.15 -10.96 21.71
N SER A 476 -35.93 -11.48 21.60
CA SER A 476 -35.27 -12.17 22.71
C SER A 476 -33.77 -11.90 22.74
N GLU A 477 -33.32 -11.54 23.94
CA GLU A 477 -32.03 -11.03 24.38
C GLU A 477 -30.85 -12.02 24.36
N LEU A 478 -29.66 -11.41 24.27
CA LEU A 478 -28.43 -11.62 25.04
C LEU A 478 -28.20 -12.98 25.71
N VAL A 479 -27.06 -13.60 25.36
CA VAL A 479 -26.35 -14.56 26.21
C VAL A 479 -24.94 -14.03 26.48
N GLN A 480 -24.73 -13.50 27.68
CA GLN A 480 -23.42 -13.35 28.31
C GLN A 480 -23.01 -14.67 28.96
N ILE A 481 -21.76 -15.08 28.76
CA ILE A 481 -21.13 -16.22 29.43
C ILE A 481 -20.12 -15.67 30.44
N VAL A 482 -20.34 -15.95 31.73
CA VAL A 482 -19.39 -15.79 32.86
C VAL A 482 -19.49 -17.08 33.72
N PRO A 483 -18.41 -17.55 34.37
CA PRO A 483 -18.16 -18.97 34.65
C PRO A 483 -18.80 -19.51 35.93
N GLY A 484 -18.90 -20.84 35.96
CA GLY A 484 -19.51 -21.65 37.01
C GLY A 484 -18.83 -21.60 38.38
N GLY A 485 -19.64 -21.84 39.41
CA GLY A 485 -19.24 -21.86 40.82
C GLY A 485 -19.09 -23.27 41.41
N ARG A 486 -18.23 -23.32 42.44
CA ARG A 486 -18.25 -24.06 43.72
C ARG A 486 -18.68 -25.54 43.73
N ARG A 487 -17.86 -26.36 44.42
CA ARG A 487 -18.21 -26.89 45.76
C ARG A 487 -17.02 -27.54 46.47
N GLU A 488 -16.74 -26.99 47.65
CA GLU A 488 -16.02 -27.65 48.74
C GLU A 488 -16.83 -28.85 49.24
N LEU A 489 -16.13 -29.95 49.54
CA LEU A 489 -16.61 -31.01 50.42
C LEU A 489 -15.59 -31.18 51.53
N THR A 490 -16.06 -30.82 52.72
CA THR A 490 -15.50 -31.07 54.03
C THR A 490 -15.27 -32.57 54.26
N ASN A 491 -14.13 -32.94 54.84
CA ASN A 491 -14.12 -34.07 55.76
C ASN A 491 -13.15 -33.85 56.91
N ALA A 492 -13.65 -34.17 58.10
CA ALA A 492 -13.09 -33.86 59.40
C ALA A 492 -11.93 -34.79 59.79
N GLY A 493 -11.02 -34.28 60.64
CA GLY A 493 -10.00 -35.09 61.31
C GLY A 493 -8.94 -34.25 62.01
N ALA A 494 -9.23 -33.74 63.20
CA ALA A 494 -8.23 -33.28 64.18
C ALA A 494 -7.90 -34.44 65.16
N PRO A 495 -6.97 -34.31 66.13
CA PRO A 495 -5.95 -33.28 66.37
C PRO A 495 -4.53 -33.84 66.67
N GLY A 496 -3.52 -32.97 66.71
CA GLY A 496 -2.28 -33.34 67.43
C GLY A 496 -1.10 -32.37 67.30
N ARG A 497 -0.90 -31.56 68.36
CA ARG A 497 0.38 -31.07 68.93
C ARG A 497 1.29 -30.27 67.95
N GLY A 498 1.53 -28.98 68.11
CA GLY A 498 1.99 -28.29 69.31
C GLY A 498 3.52 -28.29 69.37
N CYS A 499 4.17 -27.20 68.94
CA CYS A 499 5.38 -26.62 69.54
C CYS A 499 5.65 -25.23 68.95
N CYS A 500 6.19 -24.38 69.82
CA CYS A 500 6.33 -22.93 69.81
C CYS A 500 6.95 -22.27 68.58
#